data_AF-A0A142CL78-F1
#
_entry.id   AF-A0A142CL78-F1
#
_cell.length_a   1.000
_cell.length_b   1.000
_cell.length_c   1.000
_cell.angle_alpha   90.00
_cell.angle_beta   90.00
_cell.angle_gamma   90.00
#
_symmetry.space_group_name_H-M   'P 1'
#
loop_
_entity.id
_entity.type
_entity.pdbx_description
1 polymer ?
#
loop_
_entity_poly.entity_id
_entity_poly.type
_entity_poly.pdbx_seq_one_letter_code
_entity_poly.pdbx_strand_id
1 'polypeptide(L)'
;MKNAAKAVVLMALFGVTTSMFSPSVQAASEDECAIWLCLPGGFPSGCGGAKSAMLKRVKKGKSPLPDFVSCAVKGDSGGSSMTYDYNYAAAIQEQRVCKRTERRGRDNYQCVEWETVPAHYKKGEVCRINNRTGTHTPRGCTSTYRYVDVFIDGALAGDTYFWR
;
A
#
# COMPACT_ATOMS: atom_id res chain seq x y z
N MET A 1 -47.79 -32.12 -63.42
CA MET A 1 -48.35 -32.27 -62.05
C MET A 1 -47.49 -33.31 -61.32
N LYS A 2 -46.63 -32.89 -60.40
CA LYS A 2 -45.80 -33.81 -59.59
C LYS A 2 -45.85 -33.37 -58.13
N ASN A 3 -46.24 -34.34 -57.31
CA ASN A 3 -46.64 -34.19 -55.91
C ASN A 3 -45.44 -34.04 -54.97
N ALA A 4 -45.70 -33.35 -53.87
CA ALA A 4 -44.80 -33.10 -52.76
C ALA A 4 -44.50 -34.37 -51.94
N ALA A 5 -43.29 -34.43 -51.39
CA ALA A 5 -43.00 -35.18 -50.17
C ALA A 5 -42.04 -34.34 -49.32
N LYS A 6 -42.52 -33.97 -48.12
CA LYS A 6 -41.74 -33.27 -47.09
C LYS A 6 -40.92 -34.29 -46.31
N ALA A 7 -39.61 -34.09 -46.22
CA ALA A 7 -38.78 -34.71 -45.20
C ALA A 7 -38.49 -33.65 -44.12
N VAL A 8 -38.98 -33.89 -42.90
CA VAL A 8 -38.70 -33.04 -41.73
C VAL A 8 -37.43 -33.59 -41.08
N VAL A 9 -36.35 -32.80 -41.14
CA VAL A 9 -35.11 -33.08 -40.42
C VAL A 9 -35.20 -32.46 -39.03
N LEU A 10 -35.24 -33.30 -38.00
CA LEU A 10 -35.13 -32.87 -36.60
C LEU A 10 -33.67 -32.53 -36.29
N MET A 11 -33.32 -31.24 -36.27
CA MET A 11 -32.07 -30.74 -35.70
C MET A 11 -32.24 -30.61 -34.18
N ALA A 12 -31.60 -31.50 -33.42
CA ALA A 12 -31.42 -31.34 -31.98
C ALA A 12 -30.34 -30.28 -31.72
N LEU A 13 -30.76 -29.09 -31.28
CA LEU A 13 -29.87 -28.03 -30.80
C LEU A 13 -29.51 -28.28 -29.33
N PHE A 14 -28.32 -28.82 -29.09
CA PHE A 14 -27.69 -28.79 -27.76
C PHE A 14 -27.21 -27.35 -27.49
N GLY A 15 -28.01 -26.57 -26.77
CA GLY A 15 -27.65 -25.24 -26.29
C GLY A 15 -26.63 -25.35 -25.15
N VAL A 16 -25.35 -25.22 -25.46
CA VAL A 16 -24.32 -24.97 -24.44
C VAL A 16 -24.46 -23.52 -23.99
N THR A 17 -25.14 -23.30 -22.87
CA THR A 17 -25.20 -22.00 -22.21
C THR A 17 -23.85 -21.71 -21.56
N THR A 18 -22.92 -21.12 -22.30
CA THR A 18 -21.72 -20.51 -21.72
C THR A 18 -22.15 -19.27 -20.93
N SER A 19 -22.41 -19.44 -19.63
CA SER A 19 -22.54 -18.33 -18.68
C SER A 19 -21.24 -17.52 -18.70
N MET A 20 -21.27 -16.40 -19.41
CA MET A 20 -20.21 -15.40 -19.34
C MET A 20 -20.20 -14.83 -17.93
N PHE A 21 -19.24 -15.26 -17.11
CA PHE A 21 -18.88 -14.57 -15.89
C PHE A 21 -18.24 -13.24 -16.27
N SER A 22 -19.04 -12.18 -16.36
CA SER A 22 -18.52 -10.82 -16.41
C SER A 22 -17.92 -10.52 -15.04
N PRO A 23 -16.60 -10.26 -14.91
CA PRO A 23 -16.07 -9.72 -13.66
C PRO A 23 -16.73 -8.36 -13.45
N SER A 24 -17.45 -8.20 -12.34
CA SER A 24 -17.91 -6.88 -11.92
C SER A 24 -16.69 -6.06 -11.54
N VAL A 25 -16.30 -5.13 -12.41
CA VAL A 25 -15.44 -4.00 -12.02
C VAL A 25 -16.25 -3.22 -10.99
N GLN A 26 -16.01 -3.49 -9.71
CA GLN A 26 -16.54 -2.67 -8.63
C GLN A 26 -15.89 -1.30 -8.76
N ALA A 27 -16.65 -0.32 -9.22
CA ALA A 27 -16.27 1.08 -9.12
C ALA A 27 -15.90 1.37 -7.65
N ALA A 28 -14.79 2.06 -7.45
CA ALA A 28 -14.40 2.49 -6.11
C ALA A 28 -15.51 3.39 -5.53
N SER A 29 -15.82 3.24 -4.24
CA SER A 29 -16.80 4.11 -3.61
C SER A 29 -16.26 5.54 -3.51
N GLU A 30 -17.13 6.53 -3.31
CA GLU A 30 -16.72 7.94 -3.12
C GLU A 30 -15.67 8.08 -2.02
N ASP A 31 -15.86 7.40 -0.88
CA ASP A 31 -14.87 7.36 0.20
C ASP A 31 -13.53 6.72 -0.21
N GLU A 32 -13.53 5.70 -1.08
CA GLU A 32 -12.29 5.07 -1.55
C GLU A 32 -11.55 5.99 -2.51
N CYS A 33 -12.28 6.71 -3.37
CA CYS A 33 -11.67 7.69 -4.27
C CYS A 33 -11.17 8.94 -3.53
N ALA A 34 -11.86 9.36 -2.47
CA ALA A 34 -11.43 10.45 -1.62
C ALA A 34 -10.10 10.17 -0.91
N ILE A 35 -9.63 8.92 -0.84
CA ILE A 35 -8.30 8.58 -0.29
C ILE A 35 -7.20 9.33 -1.05
N TRP A 36 -7.27 9.40 -2.39
CA TRP A 36 -6.28 10.09 -3.21
C TRP A 36 -6.12 11.58 -2.86
N LEU A 37 -7.21 12.24 -2.44
CA LEU A 37 -7.21 13.65 -2.06
C LEU A 37 -6.84 13.87 -0.59
N CYS A 38 -7.29 12.98 0.29
CA CYS A 38 -7.13 13.13 1.73
C CYS A 38 -5.77 12.67 2.25
N LEU A 39 -5.14 11.70 1.59
CA LEU A 39 -3.95 11.02 2.08
C LEU A 39 -2.69 11.91 2.11
N PRO A 40 -2.40 12.76 1.10
CA PRO A 40 -1.26 13.70 1.15
C PRO A 40 -1.27 14.62 2.38
N GLY A 41 -2.46 14.97 2.88
CA GLY A 41 -2.63 15.78 4.09
C GLY A 41 -2.71 14.97 5.39
N GLY A 42 -2.46 13.65 5.35
CA GLY A 42 -2.52 12.78 6.52
C GLY A 42 -3.94 12.55 7.07
N PHE A 43 -4.98 12.66 6.22
CA PHE A 43 -6.39 12.62 6.59
C PHE A 43 -6.79 13.73 7.59
N PRO A 44 -6.82 15.00 7.14
CA PRO A 44 -7.27 16.12 7.97
C PRO A 44 -8.76 15.99 8.35
N SER A 45 -9.26 16.95 9.13
CA SER A 45 -10.70 17.00 9.47
C SER A 45 -11.57 16.92 8.21
N GLY A 46 -12.64 16.11 8.25
CA GLY A 46 -13.49 15.81 7.10
C GLY A 46 -13.09 14.56 6.29
N CYS A 47 -11.86 14.06 6.44
CA CYS A 47 -11.36 12.88 5.71
C CYS A 47 -11.57 11.53 6.45
N GLY A 48 -12.47 11.49 7.45
CA GLY A 48 -12.70 10.30 8.27
C GLY A 48 -13.25 9.09 7.49
N GLY A 49 -14.11 9.34 6.50
CA GLY A 49 -14.64 8.32 5.58
C GLY A 49 -13.51 7.68 4.76
N ALA A 50 -12.70 8.51 4.11
CA ALA A 50 -11.53 8.08 3.34
C ALA A 50 -10.53 7.27 4.18
N LYS A 51 -10.19 7.74 5.39
CA LYS A 51 -9.30 7.00 6.31
C LYS A 51 -9.87 5.61 6.65
N SER A 52 -11.15 5.56 6.97
CA SER A 52 -11.85 4.31 7.29
C SER A 52 -11.89 3.36 6.10
N ALA A 53 -12.12 3.89 4.89
CA ALA A 53 -12.08 3.13 3.65
C ALA A 53 -10.69 2.55 3.39
N MET A 54 -9.63 3.37 3.52
CA MET A 54 -8.24 2.92 3.36
C MET A 54 -7.92 1.75 4.32
N LEU A 55 -8.20 1.94 5.62
CA LEU A 55 -7.95 0.90 6.63
C LEU A 55 -8.76 -0.36 6.37
N LYS A 56 -10.02 -0.23 5.92
CA LYS A 56 -10.89 -1.35 5.54
C LYS A 56 -10.36 -2.12 4.33
N ARG A 57 -9.80 -1.44 3.32
CA ARG A 57 -9.16 -2.07 2.16
C ARG A 57 -7.95 -2.90 2.58
N VAL A 58 -7.05 -2.32 3.38
CA VAL A 58 -5.85 -3.01 3.89
C VAL A 58 -6.23 -4.20 4.77
N LYS A 59 -7.24 -4.05 5.63
CA LYS A 59 -7.77 -5.16 6.44
C LYS A 59 -8.30 -6.31 5.60
N LYS A 60 -8.80 -6.03 4.39
CA LYS A 60 -9.27 -7.02 3.41
C LYS A 60 -8.15 -7.55 2.48
N GLY A 61 -6.89 -7.22 2.74
CA GLY A 61 -5.76 -7.61 1.90
C GLY A 61 -5.71 -6.89 0.55
N LYS A 62 -6.46 -5.80 0.38
CA LYS A 62 -6.39 -4.93 -0.80
C LYS A 62 -5.34 -3.84 -0.59
N SER A 63 -4.91 -3.22 -1.69
CA SER A 63 -4.10 -1.99 -1.65
C SER A 63 -4.79 -0.87 -0.84
N PRO A 64 -4.05 -0.03 -0.08
CA PRO A 64 -4.62 1.10 0.64
C PRO A 64 -5.39 2.07 -0.26
N LEU A 65 -4.96 2.28 -1.51
CA LEU A 65 -5.66 3.11 -2.48
C LEU A 65 -6.37 2.25 -3.54
N PRO A 66 -7.52 2.68 -4.07
CA PRO A 66 -8.06 2.12 -5.31
C PRO A 66 -7.17 2.47 -6.49
N ASP A 67 -7.36 1.74 -7.59
CA ASP A 67 -6.77 2.12 -8.86
C ASP A 67 -7.17 3.55 -9.22
N PHE A 68 -6.20 4.42 -9.52
CA PHE A 68 -6.48 5.83 -9.74
C PHE A 68 -7.46 6.05 -10.91
N VAL A 69 -7.37 5.25 -11.97
CA VAL A 69 -8.24 5.39 -13.16
C VAL A 69 -9.71 5.14 -12.82
N SER A 70 -9.99 4.33 -11.79
CA SER A 70 -11.36 4.11 -11.30
C SER A 70 -11.96 5.33 -10.58
N CYS A 71 -11.11 6.28 -10.17
CA CYS A 71 -11.48 7.49 -9.42
C CYS A 71 -11.27 8.78 -10.21
N ALA A 72 -10.47 8.72 -11.29
CA ALA A 72 -10.27 9.83 -12.19
C ALA A 72 -11.56 10.09 -12.98
N VAL A 73 -12.10 11.31 -12.84
CA VAL A 73 -13.16 11.78 -13.73
C VAL A 73 -12.54 11.94 -15.12
N LYS A 74 -13.18 11.39 -16.16
CA LYS A 74 -12.77 11.60 -17.55
C LYS A 74 -12.97 13.09 -17.89
N GLY A 75 -11.95 13.90 -17.68
CA GLY A 75 -11.86 15.29 -18.09
C GLY A 75 -10.73 15.48 -19.10
N ASP A 76 -10.86 16.53 -19.92
CA ASP A 76 -10.08 16.79 -21.13
C ASP A 76 -8.57 16.53 -21.01
N SER A 77 -8.01 16.05 -22.12
CA SER A 77 -6.64 15.60 -22.37
C SER A 77 -5.53 16.35 -21.61
N GLY A 78 -5.30 16.01 -20.34
CA GLY A 78 -4.24 16.62 -19.53
C GLY A 78 -4.22 16.25 -18.04
N GLY A 79 -4.89 15.17 -17.62
CA GLY A 79 -4.97 14.79 -16.19
C GLY A 79 -3.61 14.38 -15.61
N SER A 80 -3.32 14.83 -14.38
CA SER A 80 -2.12 14.42 -13.63
C SER A 80 -2.09 12.92 -13.36
N SER A 81 -0.90 12.34 -13.43
CA SER A 81 -0.65 10.95 -13.05
C SER A 81 -0.48 10.85 -11.54
N MET A 82 -1.38 10.12 -10.86
CA MET A 82 -1.23 9.83 -9.44
C MET A 82 -0.81 8.39 -9.20
N THR A 83 0.24 8.19 -8.42
CA THR A 83 0.74 6.87 -8.00
C THR A 83 1.00 6.85 -6.50
N TYR A 84 1.24 5.68 -5.92
CA TYR A 84 1.59 5.54 -4.51
C TYR A 84 2.65 4.47 -4.29
N ASP A 85 3.44 4.62 -3.23
CA ASP A 85 4.28 3.55 -2.68
C ASP A 85 3.72 3.13 -1.32
N TYR A 86 3.56 1.83 -1.10
CA TYR A 86 2.99 1.27 0.12
C TYR A 86 3.83 0.08 0.59
N ASN A 87 4.39 0.20 1.79
CA ASN A 87 5.21 -0.86 2.37
C ASN A 87 5.26 -0.76 3.90
N TYR A 88 6.13 -1.56 4.52
CA TYR A 88 6.40 -1.51 5.95
C TYR A 88 7.51 -0.51 6.29
N ALA A 89 7.48 0.01 7.51
CA ALA A 89 8.55 0.79 8.10
C ALA A 89 8.81 0.36 9.55
N ALA A 90 10.07 0.36 9.95
CA ALA A 90 10.47 0.12 11.33
C ALA A 90 10.45 1.44 12.09
N ALA A 91 9.69 1.50 13.19
CA ALA A 91 9.71 2.66 14.09
C ALA A 91 10.91 2.55 15.03
N ILE A 92 11.88 3.45 14.86
CA ILE A 92 13.10 3.53 15.64
C ILE A 92 12.94 4.64 16.68
N GLN A 93 13.12 4.30 17.95
CA GLN A 93 13.09 5.31 19.02
C GLN A 93 14.39 6.10 19.06
N GLU A 94 14.34 7.25 19.71
CA GLU A 94 15.55 8.02 20.01
C GLU A 94 16.54 7.13 20.79
N GLN A 95 17.79 7.10 20.34
CA GLN A 95 18.81 6.28 20.95
C GLN A 95 20.21 6.87 20.74
N ARG A 96 21.11 6.58 21.67
CA ARG A 96 22.53 6.88 21.54
C ARG A 96 23.24 5.74 20.82
N VAL A 97 23.84 6.04 19.69
CA VAL A 97 24.66 5.09 18.93
C VAL A 97 26.12 5.46 19.05
N CYS A 98 26.97 4.44 19.03
CA CYS A 98 28.41 4.69 18.97
C CYS A 98 28.77 5.11 17.56
N LYS A 99 29.18 6.37 17.38
CA LYS A 99 29.61 6.92 16.10
C LYS A 99 31.06 6.54 15.79
N ARG A 100 31.91 6.51 16.83
CA ARG A 100 33.33 6.19 16.69
C ARG A 100 33.81 5.28 17.82
N THR A 101 34.47 4.20 17.41
CA THR A 101 35.16 3.28 18.31
C THR A 101 36.66 3.48 18.20
N GLU A 102 37.37 3.34 19.32
CA GLU A 102 38.83 3.36 19.38
C GLU A 102 39.34 2.07 20.00
N ARG A 103 40.51 1.62 19.52
CA ARG A 103 41.19 0.44 20.04
C ARG A 103 42.03 0.83 21.26
N ARG A 104 41.70 0.27 22.43
CA ARG A 104 42.37 0.50 23.73
C ARG A 104 43.32 -0.65 24.14
N GLY A 105 43.49 -1.67 23.30
CA GLY A 105 44.34 -2.84 23.58
C GLY A 105 44.39 -3.80 22.38
N ARG A 106 44.84 -5.05 22.58
CA ARG A 106 44.92 -6.03 21.47
C ARG A 106 43.56 -6.26 20.82
N ASP A 107 42.52 -6.48 21.62
CA ASP A 107 41.15 -6.82 21.16
C ASP A 107 40.04 -6.03 21.89
N ASN A 108 40.36 -4.89 22.50
CA ASN A 108 39.38 -4.07 23.23
C ASN A 108 39.04 -2.80 22.44
N TYR A 109 37.78 -2.68 22.03
CA TYR A 109 37.23 -1.50 21.38
C TYR A 109 36.30 -0.78 22.34
N GLN A 110 36.53 0.51 22.55
CA GLN A 110 35.67 1.36 23.34
C GLN A 110 35.00 2.40 22.47
N CYS A 111 33.74 2.70 22.78
CA CYS A 111 33.08 3.84 22.17
C CYS A 111 33.63 5.13 22.78
N VAL A 112 34.15 6.01 21.93
CA VAL A 112 34.75 7.29 22.33
C VAL A 112 33.95 8.49 21.87
N GLU A 113 33.04 8.29 20.92
CA GLU A 113 32.15 9.32 20.40
C GLU A 113 30.75 8.74 20.23
N TRP A 114 29.80 9.39 20.89
CA TRP A 114 28.40 9.01 20.87
C TRP A 114 27.61 10.03 20.06
N GLU A 115 26.65 9.54 19.29
CA GLU A 115 25.69 10.36 18.55
C GLU A 115 24.28 10.00 19.01
N THR A 116 23.42 11.00 19.14
CA THR A 116 21.99 10.80 19.38
C THR A 116 21.29 10.73 18.05
N VAL A 117 20.69 9.58 17.75
CA VAL A 117 19.83 9.40 16.59
C VAL A 117 18.40 9.67 17.06
N PRO A 118 17.71 10.70 16.52
CA PRO A 118 16.34 11.01 16.91
C PRO A 118 15.38 9.90 16.49
N ALA A 119 14.20 9.88 17.12
CA ALA A 119 13.14 8.95 16.73
C ALA A 119 12.73 9.18 15.26
N HIS A 120 12.65 8.10 14.49
CA HIS A 120 12.31 8.16 13.07
C HIS A 120 11.76 6.82 12.56
N TYR A 121 11.18 6.84 11.36
CA TYR A 121 10.77 5.64 10.65
C TYR A 121 11.80 5.27 9.59
N LYS A 122 12.18 3.99 9.55
CA LYS A 122 13.01 3.43 8.49
C LYS A 122 12.14 2.66 7.49
N LYS A 123 11.86 3.27 6.34
CA LYS A 123 11.03 2.69 5.27
C LYS A 123 11.67 1.45 4.66
N GLY A 124 10.84 0.50 4.22
CA GLY A 124 11.25 -0.75 3.57
C GLY A 124 11.73 -1.84 4.53
N GLU A 125 11.76 -1.57 5.84
CA GLU A 125 12.21 -2.52 6.84
C GLU A 125 11.09 -2.83 7.86
N VAL A 126 11.05 -4.08 8.31
CA VAL A 126 10.23 -4.50 9.45
C VAL A 126 11.08 -4.54 10.70
N CYS A 127 10.50 -4.21 11.86
CA CYS A 127 11.16 -4.41 13.14
C CYS A 127 11.10 -5.88 13.55
N ARG A 128 12.26 -6.52 13.66
CA ARG A 128 12.43 -7.89 14.14
C ARG A 128 13.01 -7.87 15.55
N ILE A 129 12.27 -8.45 16.50
CA ILE A 129 12.67 -8.55 17.90
C ILE A 129 12.99 -10.01 18.21
N ASN A 130 14.21 -10.27 18.66
CA ASN A 130 14.63 -11.59 19.14
C ASN A 130 14.64 -11.60 20.68
N ASN A 131 13.56 -12.14 21.26
CA ASN A 131 13.38 -12.17 22.72
C ASN A 131 14.42 -13.02 23.47
N ARG A 132 15.13 -13.94 22.79
CA ARG A 132 16.18 -14.76 23.44
C ARG A 132 17.46 -13.98 23.67
N THR A 133 17.78 -13.08 22.74
CA THR A 133 19.02 -12.28 22.76
C THR A 133 18.78 -10.83 23.15
N GLY A 134 17.51 -10.39 23.23
CA GLY A 134 17.14 -8.99 23.39
C GLY A 134 17.54 -8.11 22.21
N THR A 135 17.84 -8.71 21.04
CA THR A 135 18.29 -7.95 19.87
C THR A 135 17.13 -7.46 19.01
N HIS A 136 17.24 -6.22 18.55
CA HIS A 136 16.25 -5.54 17.73
C HIS A 136 16.91 -5.19 16.39
N THR A 137 16.27 -5.56 15.28
CA THR A 137 16.76 -5.28 13.92
C THR A 137 15.66 -4.61 13.11
N PRO A 138 15.84 -3.36 12.63
CA PRO A 138 17.02 -2.50 12.81
C PRO A 138 17.24 -2.10 14.28
N ARG A 139 18.48 -1.75 14.63
CA ARG A 139 18.86 -1.42 16.02
C ARG A 139 17.96 -0.31 16.57
N GLY A 140 17.42 -0.52 17.76
CA GLY A 140 16.52 0.42 18.45
C GLY A 140 15.13 0.53 17.83
N CYS A 141 14.77 -0.33 16.87
CA CYS A 141 13.38 -0.46 16.45
C CYS A 141 12.52 -0.98 17.59
N THR A 142 11.27 -0.53 17.68
CA THR A 142 10.32 -0.95 18.72
C THR A 142 9.05 -1.56 18.16
N SER A 143 8.73 -1.26 16.90
CA SER A 143 7.52 -1.74 16.26
C SER A 143 7.61 -1.62 14.74
N THR A 144 6.76 -2.38 14.06
CA THR A 144 6.56 -2.31 12.61
C THR A 144 5.30 -1.52 12.33
N TYR A 145 5.43 -0.51 11.49
CA TYR A 145 4.36 0.29 10.92
C TYR A 145 4.21 -0.05 9.44
N ARG A 146 3.09 0.34 8.88
CA ARG A 146 2.86 0.48 7.45
C ARG A 146 2.99 1.96 7.09
N TYR A 147 3.43 2.23 5.88
CA TYR A 147 3.47 3.59 5.35
C TYR A 147 2.89 3.63 3.95
N VAL A 148 2.40 4.81 3.58
CA VAL A 148 2.06 5.10 2.18
C VAL A 148 2.54 6.50 1.81
N ASP A 149 3.18 6.60 0.66
CA ASP A 149 3.54 7.83 -0.03
C ASP A 149 2.65 8.01 -1.24
N VAL A 150 2.21 9.24 -1.51
CA VAL A 150 1.45 9.58 -2.71
C VAL A 150 2.33 10.44 -3.61
N PHE A 151 2.28 10.18 -4.91
CA PHE A 151 3.00 10.95 -5.91
C PHE A 151 2.04 11.54 -6.91
N ILE A 152 2.27 12.80 -7.30
CA ILE A 152 1.57 13.50 -8.38
C ILE A 152 2.64 13.86 -9.41
N ASP A 153 2.48 13.34 -10.62
CA ASP A 153 3.42 13.54 -11.74
C ASP A 153 4.88 13.17 -11.36
N GLY A 154 5.02 12.12 -10.54
CA GLY A 154 6.30 11.60 -10.06
C GLY A 154 6.90 12.33 -8.85
N ALA A 155 6.34 13.46 -8.43
CA ALA A 155 6.77 14.20 -7.24
C ALA A 155 5.99 13.75 -6.00
N LEU A 156 6.67 13.63 -4.85
CA LEU A 156 6.01 13.30 -3.58
C LEU A 156 5.01 14.40 -3.23
N ALA A 157 3.77 13.99 -2.99
CA ALA A 157 2.66 14.86 -2.62
C ALA A 157 2.37 14.70 -1.12
N GLY A 158 2.73 15.73 -0.35
CA GLY A 158 2.51 15.78 1.10
C GLY A 158 3.47 14.89 1.89
N ASP A 159 3.10 14.64 3.15
CA ASP A 159 3.91 13.83 4.07
C ASP A 159 3.57 12.35 3.96
N THR A 160 4.54 11.49 4.28
CA THR A 160 4.31 10.06 4.41
C THR A 160 3.31 9.78 5.51
N TYR A 161 2.27 9.01 5.20
CA TYR A 161 1.30 8.56 6.19
C TYR A 161 1.73 7.22 6.81
N PHE A 162 1.97 7.19 8.12
CA PHE A 162 2.31 5.97 8.87
C PHE A 162 1.14 5.50 9.75
N TRP A 163 0.89 4.19 9.80
CA TRP A 163 -0.08 3.58 10.71
C TRP A 163 0.35 2.16 11.12
N ARG A 164 -0.36 1.57 12.08
CA ARG A 164 -0.10 0.22 12.57
C ARG A 164 -1.21 -0.74 12.18
#